data_AF-A0A3B8P489-F1
#
_entry.id   AF-A0A3B8P489-F1
#
_cell.length_a   1.000
_cell.length_b   1.000
_cell.length_c   1.000
_cell.angle_alpha   90.00
_cell.angle_beta   90.00
_cell.angle_gamma   90.00
#
_symmetry.space_group_name_H-M   'P 1'
#
loop_
_entity.id
_entity.type
_entity.pdbx_description
1 polymer ?
#
loop_
_entity_poly.entity_id
_entity_poly.type
_entity_poly.pdbx_seq_one_letter_code
_entity_poly.pdbx_strand_id
1 'polypeptide(L)' 'MQLGIVGLGRMGGNIARRLMRAGHRTVVHDRNREAVVGLEGEGAQGAHDL' A
#
# COMPACT_ATOMS: atom_id res chain seq x y z
N MET A 1 -1.19 -5.74 -12.98
CA MET A 1 0.26 -5.43 -12.85
C MET A 1 0.62 -5.35 -11.36
N GLN A 2 1.91 -5.38 -11.00
CA GLN A 2 2.39 -5.21 -9.62
C GLN A 2 3.08 -3.84 -9.49
N LEU A 3 2.66 -3.04 -8.50
CA LEU A 3 3.20 -1.70 -8.27
C LEU A 3 3.64 -1.53 -6.81
N GLY A 4 4.81 -0.92 -6.61
CA GLY A 4 5.33 -0.54 -5.30
C GLY A 4 4.95 0.90 -4.94
N ILE A 5 4.56 1.14 -3.69
CA ILE A 5 4.23 2.46 -3.16
C ILE A 5 4.96 2.65 -1.84
N VAL A 6 5.86 3.63 -1.80
CA VAL A 6 6.60 4.01 -0.60
C VAL A 6 6.07 5.36 -0.10
N GLY A 7 5.56 5.39 1.13
CA GLY A 7 4.84 6.52 1.69
C GLY A 7 3.32 6.35 1.57
N LEU A 8 2.65 6.10 2.69
CA LEU A 8 1.25 5.71 2.83
C LEU A 8 0.43 6.77 3.60
N GLY A 9 0.87 8.03 3.53
CA GLY A 9 0.05 9.17 3.94
C GLY A 9 -1.24 9.30 3.11
N ARG A 10 -1.97 10.41 3.27
CA ARG A 10 -3.30 10.60 2.65
C ARG A 10 -3.32 10.38 1.13
N MET A 11 -2.27 10.79 0.41
CA MET A 11 -2.18 10.60 -1.04
C MET A 11 -1.79 9.16 -1.40
N GLY A 12 -0.67 8.66 -0.88
CA GLY A 12 -0.14 7.34 -1.22
C GLY A 12 -1.08 6.19 -0.89
N GLY A 13 -1.72 6.25 0.29
CA GLY A 13 -2.74 5.25 0.65
C GLY A 13 -3.96 5.28 -0.27
N ASN A 14 -4.40 6.46 -0.70
CA ASN A 14 -5.50 6.56 -1.67
C ASN A 14 -5.11 6.08 -3.08
N ILE A 15 -3.85 6.26 -3.49
CA ILE A 15 -3.32 5.68 -4.73
C ILE A 15 -3.33 4.15 -4.63
N ALA A 16 -2.82 3.58 -3.53
CA ALA A 16 -2.82 2.13 -3.30
C ALA A 16 -4.23 1.54 -3.42
N ARG A 17 -5.20 2.14 -2.72
CA ARG A 17 -6.61 1.72 -2.78
C ARG A 17 -7.19 1.77 -4.19
N ARG A 18 -6.92 2.84 -4.94
CA ARG A 18 -7.42 2.98 -6.32
C ARG A 18 -6.81 1.92 -7.24
N LEU A 19 -5.52 1.65 -7.11
CA LEU A 19 -4.83 0.63 -7.89
C LEU A 19 -5.36 -0.77 -7.56
N MET A 20 -5.57 -1.09 -6.28
CA MET A 20 -6.20 -2.35 -5.86
C MET A 20 -7.61 -2.51 -6.43
N ARG A 21 -8.44 -1.46 -6.37
CA ARG A 21 -9.79 -1.46 -6.97
C ARG A 21 -9.77 -1.64 -8.49
N ALA A 22 -8.70 -1.20 -9.15
CA ALA A 22 -8.48 -1.43 -10.58
C ALA A 22 -7.91 -2.84 -10.90
N GLY A 23 -7.81 -3.73 -9.92
CA GLY A 23 -7.30 -5.09 -10.09
C GLY A 23 -5.78 -5.19 -10.16
N HIS A 24 -5.06 -4.16 -9.70
CA HIS A 24 -3.60 -4.20 -9.62
C HIS A 24 -3.14 -4.69 -8.25
N ARG A 25 -2.07 -5.49 -8.21
CA ARG A 25 -1.41 -5.87 -6.96
C ARG A 25 -0.54 -4.71 -6.49
N THR A 26 -0.68 -4.30 -5.24
CA THR A 26 0.11 -3.21 -4.66
C THR A 26 0.99 -3.74 -3.54
N VAL A 27 2.29 -3.48 -3.64
CA VAL A 27 3.24 -3.66 -2.55
C VAL A 27 3.43 -2.30 -1.88
N VAL A 28 3.29 -2.23 -0.56
CA VAL A 28 3.23 -0.95 0.18
C VAL A 28 4.25 -0.91 1.31
N HIS A 29 4.93 0.23 1.47
CA HIS A 29 5.86 0.47 2.57
C HIS A 29 5.69 1.88 3.14
N ASP A 30 5.77 2.02 4.45
CA ASP A 30 5.90 3.29 5.16
C ASP A 30 6.71 3.09 6.45
N ARG A 31 7.34 4.17 6.94
CA ARG A 31 7.97 4.17 8.27
C ARG A 31 6.96 3.96 9.39
N ASN A 32 5.72 4.44 9.19
CA ASN A 32 4.61 4.15 10.07
C ASN A 32 4.03 2.76 9.77
N ARG A 33 4.33 1.79 10.64
CA ARG A 33 3.85 0.41 10.53
C ARG A 33 2.32 0.31 10.53
N GLU A 34 1.62 1.19 11.23
CA GLU A 34 0.15 1.17 11.26
C GLU A 34 -0.46 1.46 9.89
N ALA A 35 0.18 2.33 9.10
CA ALA A 35 -0.28 2.64 7.75
C ALA A 35 -0.12 1.45 6.80
N VAL A 36 0.95 0.66 6.96
CA VAL A 36 1.16 -0.60 6.23
C VAL A 36 0.08 -1.60 6.61
N VAL A 37 -0.08 -1.89 7.91
CA VAL A 37 -1.07 -2.86 8.43
C VAL A 37 -2.50 -2.51 8.02
N GLY A 38 -2.85 -1.22 8.04
CA GLY A 38 -4.16 -0.76 7.59
C GLY A 38 -4.44 -1.12 6.13
N LEU A 39 -3.46 -0.94 5.24
CA LEU A 39 -3.61 -1.28 3.82
C LEU A 39 -3.47 -2.78 3.54
N GLU A 40 -2.73 -3.53 4.36
CA GLU A 40 -2.72 -4.99 4.32
C GLU A 40 -4.12 -5.56 4.61
N GLY A 41 -4.82 -5.01 5.61
CA GLY A 41 -6.21 -5.36 5.88
C GLY A 41 -7.17 -5.04 4.72
N GLU A 42 -6.78 -4.15 3.81
CA GLU A 42 -7.54 -3.81 2.59
C GLU A 42 -7.11 -4.64 1.36
N GLY A 43 -6.09 -5.50 1.47
CA GLY A 43 -5.62 -6.39 0.41
C GLY A 43 -4.28 -6.01 -0.24
N ALA A 44 -3.56 -5.02 0.30
CA ALA A 44 -2.20 -4.71 -0.14
C ALA A 44 -1.19 -5.73 0.42
N GLN A 45 -0.03 -5.85 -0.20
CA GLN A 45 1.10 -6.61 0.35
C GLN A 45 2.05 -5.66 1.08
N GLY A 46 2.18 -5.77 2.39
CA GLY A 46 3.11 -4.95 3.16
C GLY A 46 4.56 -5.39 2.94
N ALA A 47 5.43 -4.40 2.75
CA ALA A 47 6.88 -4.54 2.83
C ALA A 47 7.35 -3.89 4.13
N HIS A 48 7.96 -4.69 5.02
CA HIS A 48 8.41 -4.21 6.34
C HIS A 48 9.90 -3.82 6.36
N ASP A 49 10.59 -4.04 5.24
CA ASP A 49 11.94 -3.61 4.91
C ASP A 49 11.98 -3.06 3.46
N LEU A 50 13.10 -2.44 3.09
CA LEU A 50 13.36 -1.87 1.77
C LEU A 50 14.57 -2.55 1.12
#